data_AF-A0A7W7RFV4-F1
#
_entry.id   AF-A0A7W7RFV4-F1
#
_cell.length_a   1.000
_cell.length_b   1.000
_cell.length_c   1.000
_cell.angle_alpha   90.00
_cell.angle_beta   90.00
_cell.angle_gamma   90.00
#
_symmetry.space_group_name_H-M   'P 1'
#
loop_
_entity.id
_entity.type
_entity.pdbx_description
1 polymer ?
#
loop_
_entity_poly.entity_id
_entity_poly.type
_entity_poly.pdbx_seq_one_letter_code
_entity_poly.pdbx_strand_id
1 'polypeptide(L)'
;MFAHEEEWSMVANPEEATAELCGDGFDCVQAYPTDQADYLKFESTDEAEDAAERIGADTYLSNYVVIRYTDPELTEKQRAKIAESMDGVHNSED
;
A
#
# COMPACT_ATOMS: atom_id res chain seq x y z
N MET A 1 -3.50 22.73 21.89
CA MET A 1 -3.72 22.88 20.44
C MET A 1 -2.79 21.85 19.80
N PHE A 2 -3.31 20.65 19.56
CA PHE A 2 -2.51 19.49 19.16
C PHE A 2 -2.54 19.41 17.63
N ALA A 3 -1.52 19.97 16.98
CA ALA A 3 -1.30 19.75 15.55
C ALA A 3 -0.52 18.44 15.38
N HIS A 4 -1.23 17.32 15.35
CA HIS A 4 -0.71 16.03 14.84
C HIS A 4 -1.67 15.43 13.79
N GLU A 5 -2.58 16.23 13.25
CA GLU A 5 -3.65 15.77 12.35
C GLU A 5 -3.22 15.64 10.87
N GLU A 6 -1.95 15.83 10.53
CA GLU A 6 -1.49 15.83 9.12
C GLU A 6 -0.54 14.67 8.75
N GLU A 7 -0.04 13.91 9.72
CA GLU A 7 0.93 12.82 9.44
C GLU A 7 0.24 11.49 9.04
N TRP A 8 -1.07 11.38 9.33
CA TRP A 8 -1.92 10.24 8.98
C TRP A 8 -2.90 10.51 7.83
N SER A 9 -2.80 11.66 7.16
CA SER A 9 -3.69 11.98 6.03
C SER A 9 -3.40 11.14 4.77
N MET A 10 -2.26 10.44 4.71
CA MET A 10 -1.97 9.45 3.65
C MET A 10 -2.69 8.11 3.88
N VAL A 11 -3.28 7.91 5.06
CA VAL A 11 -4.17 6.78 5.42
C VAL A 11 -5.55 7.34 5.79
N ALA A 12 -6.00 8.40 5.11
CA ALA A 12 -7.30 9.01 5.39
C ALA A 12 -8.42 8.19 4.75
N ASN A 13 -9.17 7.47 5.59
CA ASN A 13 -10.34 6.65 5.23
C ASN A 13 -10.02 5.44 4.34
N PRO A 14 -9.24 4.45 4.81
CA PRO A 14 -9.12 3.17 4.13
C PRO A 14 -10.51 2.51 4.15
N GLU A 15 -11.26 2.63 3.04
CA GLU A 15 -12.48 1.87 2.85
C GLU A 15 -12.07 0.47 2.41
N GLU A 16 -12.53 -0.57 3.11
CA GLU A 16 -12.18 -1.94 2.76
C GLU A 16 -12.85 -2.30 1.42
N ALA A 17 -12.09 -2.17 0.33
CA ALA A 17 -12.53 -2.47 -1.02
C ALA A 17 -12.02 -3.83 -1.50
N THR A 18 -11.79 -4.76 -0.56
CA THR A 18 -11.31 -6.12 -0.85
C THR A 18 -12.17 -6.81 -1.90
N ALA A 19 -13.49 -6.68 -1.82
CA ALA A 19 -14.40 -7.33 -2.77
C ALA A 19 -14.31 -6.77 -4.20
N GLU A 20 -13.92 -5.50 -4.36
CA GLU A 20 -13.81 -4.84 -5.67
C GLU A 20 -12.42 -4.98 -6.26
N LEU A 21 -11.36 -4.84 -5.45
CA LEU A 21 -9.98 -4.89 -5.91
C LEU A 21 -9.40 -6.31 -5.96
N CYS A 22 -9.78 -7.18 -5.03
CA CYS A 22 -9.33 -8.58 -5.03
C CYS A 22 -10.22 -9.48 -5.92
N GLY A 23 -11.38 -9.00 -6.36
CA GLY A 23 -12.21 -9.70 -7.34
C GLY A 23 -11.68 -9.64 -8.78
N ASP A 24 -10.89 -8.61 -9.11
CA ASP A 24 -10.46 -8.29 -10.48
C ASP A 24 -9.07 -8.87 -10.84
N GLY A 25 -8.75 -10.06 -10.29
CA GLY A 25 -7.57 -10.84 -10.69
C GLY A 25 -6.38 -10.81 -9.72
N PHE A 26 -6.56 -10.33 -8.49
CA PHE A 26 -5.57 -10.43 -7.41
C PHE A 26 -6.20 -11.15 -6.22
N ASP A 27 -5.67 -12.31 -5.80
CA ASP A 27 -6.11 -13.03 -4.58
C ASP A 27 -5.61 -12.31 -3.29
N CYS A 28 -5.82 -11.00 -3.19
CA CYS A 28 -5.54 -10.27 -1.95
C CYS A 28 -6.59 -10.58 -0.87
N VAL A 29 -6.14 -10.64 0.38
CA VAL A 29 -7.02 -10.86 1.54
C VAL A 29 -7.62 -9.56 2.05
N GLN A 30 -6.92 -8.44 1.87
CA GLN A 30 -7.41 -7.12 2.23
C GLN A 30 -6.92 -6.10 1.20
N ALA A 31 -7.79 -5.18 0.80
CA ALA A 31 -7.41 -4.07 -0.06
C ALA A 31 -7.95 -2.75 0.49
N TYR A 32 -7.07 -1.76 0.55
CA TYR A 32 -7.35 -0.41 1.02
C TYR A 32 -6.90 0.60 -0.04
N PRO A 33 -7.78 1.01 -0.96
CA PRO A 33 -7.50 2.10 -1.87
C PRO A 33 -7.42 3.42 -1.11
N THR A 34 -6.50 4.28 -1.54
CA THR A 34 -6.44 5.67 -1.10
C THR A 34 -6.31 6.58 -2.32
N ASP A 35 -6.40 7.89 -2.11
CA ASP A 35 -6.29 8.89 -3.18
C ASP A 35 -4.91 8.86 -3.88
N GLN A 36 -3.87 8.38 -3.18
CA GLN A 36 -2.48 8.40 -3.68
C GLN A 36 -1.92 7.01 -3.99
N ALA A 37 -2.37 5.97 -3.25
CA ALA A 37 -1.88 4.61 -3.41
C ALA A 37 -2.92 3.58 -2.98
N ASP A 38 -2.96 2.44 -3.67
CA ASP A 38 -3.72 1.27 -3.22
C ASP A 38 -2.82 0.36 -2.40
N TYR A 39 -3.28 0.03 -1.20
CA TYR A 39 -2.60 -0.91 -0.31
C TYR A 39 -3.27 -2.27 -0.42
N LEU A 40 -2.58 -3.22 -1.02
CA LEU A 40 -3.05 -4.59 -1.23
C LEU A 40 -2.29 -5.50 -0.27
N LYS A 41 -3.00 -6.20 0.59
CA LYS A 41 -2.43 -7.18 1.52
C LYS A 41 -2.82 -8.58 1.08
N PHE A 42 -1.84 -9.47 1.08
CA PHE A 42 -1.97 -10.85 0.63
C PHE A 42 -1.84 -11.83 1.79
N GLU A 43 -2.31 -13.06 1.59
CA GLU A 43 -2.16 -14.13 2.58
C GLU A 43 -0.70 -14.58 2.66
N SER A 44 -0.01 -14.59 1.52
CA SER A 44 1.39 -14.98 1.39
C SER A 44 2.25 -13.92 0.70
N THR A 45 3.53 -13.86 1.07
CA THR A 45 4.54 -13.02 0.39
C THR A 45 4.68 -13.37 -1.10
N ASP A 46 4.57 -14.65 -1.46
CA ASP A 46 4.66 -15.13 -2.85
C ASP A 46 3.56 -14.52 -3.74
N GLU A 47 2.32 -14.43 -3.21
CA GLU A 47 1.20 -13.79 -3.91
C GLU A 47 1.40 -12.28 -4.04
N ALA A 48 1.97 -11.65 -3.01
CA ALA A 48 2.33 -10.24 -3.04
C ALA A 48 3.42 -9.96 -4.09
N GLU A 49 4.42 -10.85 -4.22
CA GLU A 49 5.45 -10.76 -5.25
C GLU A 49 4.88 -10.90 -6.67
N ASP A 50 4.02 -11.90 -6.91
CA ASP A 50 3.37 -12.10 -8.23
C ASP A 50 2.50 -10.88 -8.59
N ALA A 51 1.76 -10.34 -7.61
CA ALA A 51 0.96 -9.14 -7.81
C ALA A 51 1.82 -7.91 -8.14
N ALA A 52 2.92 -7.71 -7.41
CA ALA A 52 3.85 -6.60 -7.67
C ALA A 52 4.49 -6.71 -9.07
N GLU A 53 4.91 -7.92 -9.48
CA GLU A 53 5.41 -8.17 -10.84
C GLU A 53 4.36 -7.90 -11.92
N ARG A 54 3.11 -8.31 -11.69
CA ARG A 54 1.99 -8.06 -12.62
C ARG A 54 1.68 -6.59 -12.81
N ILE A 55 1.72 -5.79 -11.74
CA ILE A 55 1.44 -4.36 -11.80
C ILE A 55 2.63 -3.59 -12.40
N GLY A 56 3.86 -3.97 -12.05
CA GLY A 56 5.09 -3.42 -12.62
C GLY A 56 5.71 -2.28 -11.81
N ALA A 57 6.40 -1.36 -12.51
CA ALA A 57 7.33 -0.38 -11.92
C ALA A 57 6.70 0.67 -10.98
N ASP A 58 5.38 0.79 -10.98
CA ASP A 58 4.63 1.69 -10.08
C ASP A 58 4.14 0.97 -8.82
N THR A 59 4.88 -0.04 -8.38
CA THR A 59 4.62 -0.75 -7.12
C THR A 59 5.80 -0.73 -6.16
N TYR A 60 5.48 -0.90 -4.88
CA TYR A 60 6.43 -1.19 -3.84
C TYR A 60 5.94 -2.38 -3.02
N LEU A 61 6.78 -3.39 -2.88
CA LEU A 61 6.51 -4.58 -2.08
C LEU A 61 7.16 -4.44 -0.70
N SER A 62 6.37 -4.65 0.35
CA SER A 62 6.85 -4.80 1.72
C SER A 62 6.26 -6.08 2.31
N ASN A 63 7.04 -7.15 2.31
CA ASN A 63 6.62 -8.50 2.75
C ASN A 63 5.32 -8.95 2.06
N TYR A 64 4.23 -9.10 2.81
CA TYR A 64 2.92 -9.55 2.31
C TYR A 64 2.01 -8.36 1.89
N VAL A 65 2.55 -7.14 1.80
CA VAL A 65 1.82 -5.92 1.40
C VAL A 65 2.42 -5.34 0.13
N VAL A 66 1.59 -5.11 -0.87
CA VAL A 66 1.93 -4.38 -2.10
C VAL A 66 1.29 -3.00 -2.04
N ILE A 67 2.10 -1.98 -2.26
CA ILE A 67 1.67 -0.60 -2.43
C ILE A 67 1.69 -0.32 -3.93
N ARG A 68 0.52 -0.07 -4.52
CA ARG A 68 0.40 0.37 -5.92
C ARG A 68 0.19 1.86 -5.94
N TYR A 69 1.13 2.60 -6.53
CA TYR A 69 0.99 4.05 -6.68
C TYR A 69 0.00 4.34 -7.82
N THR A 70 -1.18 4.85 -7.46
CA THR A 70 -2.23 5.23 -8.41
C THR A 70 -2.07 6.68 -8.86
N ASP A 71 -1.46 7.52 -8.02
CA ASP A 71 -1.17 8.90 -8.35
C ASP A 71 0.13 9.04 -9.18
N PRO A 72 0.05 9.56 -10.42
CA PRO A 72 1.22 9.78 -11.26
C PRO A 72 2.01 11.04 -10.87
N GLU A 73 1.48 11.91 -10.01
CA GLU A 73 2.16 13.10 -9.52
C GLU A 73 3.14 12.77 -8.37
N LEU A 74 3.07 11.57 -7.80
CA LEU A 74 4.00 11.06 -6.80
C LEU A 74 5.43 10.98 -7.34
N THR A 75 6.29 11.84 -6.82
CA THR A 75 7.73 11.77 -7.05
C THR A 75 8.35 10.53 -6.40
N GLU A 76 9.49 10.06 -6.94
CA GLU A 76 10.26 8.95 -6.37
C GLU A 76 10.57 9.15 -4.87
N LYS A 77 10.79 10.40 -4.46
CA LYS A 77 11.03 10.76 -3.06
C LYS A 77 9.78 10.57 -2.18
N GLN A 78 8.60 10.86 -2.68
CA GLN A 78 7.34 10.61 -1.96
C GLN A 78 7.07 9.11 -1.88
N ARG A 79 7.24 8.38 -2.98
CA ARG A 79 7.14 6.91 -3.01
C ARG A 79 8.08 6.26 -1.99
N ALA A 80 9.33 6.69 -1.95
CA ALA A 80 10.31 6.22 -0.96
C ALA A 80 9.89 6.51 0.49
N LYS A 81 9.29 7.68 0.75
CA LYS A 81 8.80 8.04 2.08
C LYS A 81 7.60 7.19 2.52
N ILE A 82 6.70 6.88 1.60
CA ILE A 82 5.55 5.99 1.85
C ILE A 82 6.04 4.57 2.15
N ALA A 83 6.95 4.06 1.32
CA ALA A 83 7.62 2.79 1.51
C ALA A 83 8.32 2.69 2.88
N GLU A 84 9.14 3.69 3.24
CA GLU A 84 9.85 3.74 4.52
C GLU A 84 8.90 3.78 5.72
N SER A 85 7.79 4.52 5.59
CA SER A 85 6.76 4.56 6.64
C SER A 85 6.11 3.19 6.85
N MET A 86 5.85 2.45 5.76
CA MET A 86 5.28 1.10 5.84
C MET A 86 6.26 0.09 6.42
N ASP A 87 7.53 0.13 5.99
CA ASP A 87 8.58 -0.74 6.54
C ASP A 87 8.79 -0.48 8.04
N GLY A 88 8.78 0.80 8.46
CA GLY A 88 8.90 1.19 9.87
C GLY A 88 7.74 0.70 10.75
N VAL A 89 6.53 0.62 10.22
CA VAL A 89 5.38 0.04 10.94
C VAL A 89 5.58 -1.47 11.16
N HIS A 90 6.09 -2.18 10.15
CA HIS A 90 6.35 -3.62 10.25
C HIS A 90 7.64 -3.98 11.01
N ASN A 91 8.64 -3.10 11.07
CA ASN A 91 9.87 -3.29 11.83
C ASN A 91 9.76 -2.88 13.32
N SER A 92 8.62 -2.36 13.78
CA SER A 92 8.47 -1.86 15.16
C SER A 92 8.28 -2.93 16.25
N GLU A 93 8.44 -4.21 15.90
CA GLU A 93 8.57 -5.30 16.87
C GLU A 93 10.03 -5.72 17.05
N ASP A 94 10.82 -4.96 17.82
CA ASP A 94 11.99 -5.46 18.56
C ASP A 94 12.13 -4.74 19.92
#